data_AF-A0AAU5Z376-F1
#
_entry.id   AF-A0AAU5Z376-F1
#
_cell.length_a   1.000
_cell.length_b   1.000
_cell.length_c   1.000
_cell.angle_alpha   90.00
_cell.angle_beta   90.00
_cell.angle_gamma   90.00
#
_symmetry.space_group_name_H-M   'P 1'
#
loop_
_entity.id
_entity.type
_entity.pdbx_description
1 polymer ?
#
loop_
_entity_poly.entity_id
_entity_poly.type
_entity_poly.pdbx_seq_one_letter_code
_entity_poly.pdbx_strand_id
1 'polypeptide(L)'
;MISCRIPCTSNHAAQQVHGQDLVHAAQPSRVELAIVDGAGEAGYERRLFEATKLYSGKEDEAQAYPDWKVWIDPSLGNEVATLQTNIENYVQQNSLQFITGSKDLNKDWDAYVRGLDGLGLKRYLEIQQTAYDKVPK
;
A
#
# COMPACT_ATOMS: atom_id res chain seq x y z
N MET A 1 -52.67 20.97 -41.97
CA MET A 1 -51.30 21.12 -41.42
C MET A 1 -51.33 20.63 -39.99
N ILE A 2 -50.49 19.64 -39.66
CA ILE A 2 -49.80 19.41 -38.37
C ILE A 2 -49.09 18.07 -38.53
N SER A 3 -47.77 18.13 -38.39
CA SER A 3 -46.85 17.00 -38.35
C SER A 3 -46.91 16.37 -36.96
N CYS A 4 -47.01 15.03 -36.89
CA CYS A 4 -46.59 14.27 -35.72
C CYS A 4 -46.32 12.79 -36.07
N ARG A 5 -45.03 12.45 -36.07
CA ARG A 5 -44.40 11.27 -35.45
C ARG A 5 -44.92 9.84 -35.69
N ILE A 6 -43.97 9.04 -36.20
CA ILE A 6 -43.70 7.59 -36.02
C ILE A 6 -44.36 6.66 -37.06
N PRO A 7 -43.53 5.86 -37.75
CA PRO A 7 -43.62 4.43 -37.52
C PRO A 7 -42.27 3.81 -37.14
N CYS A 8 -42.35 2.97 -36.11
CA CYS A 8 -41.44 1.85 -35.89
C CYS A 8 -41.50 0.90 -37.10
N THR A 9 -40.43 0.13 -37.31
CA THR A 9 -40.41 -1.35 -37.35
C THR A 9 -39.42 -1.91 -38.37
N SER A 10 -38.73 -2.95 -37.90
CA SER A 10 -38.34 -4.17 -38.62
C SER A 10 -37.29 -4.03 -39.73
N ASN A 11 -36.01 -4.34 -39.47
CA ASN A 11 -35.39 -5.67 -39.40
C ASN A 11 -35.00 -6.25 -40.78
N HIS A 12 -33.83 -6.91 -40.79
CA HIS A 12 -33.22 -7.75 -41.81
C HIS A 12 -32.35 -7.11 -42.93
N ALA A 13 -31.03 -7.15 -42.65
CA ALA A 13 -29.98 -7.76 -43.47
C ALA A 13 -30.09 -7.66 -45.01
N ALA A 14 -29.10 -7.01 -45.64
CA ALA A 14 -28.04 -7.70 -46.38
C ALA A 14 -27.16 -6.70 -47.15
N GLN A 15 -25.94 -7.18 -47.40
CA GLN A 15 -25.12 -6.95 -48.59
C GLN A 15 -23.88 -6.08 -48.42
N GLN A 16 -22.76 -6.78 -48.49
CA GLN A 16 -21.41 -6.26 -48.65
C GLN A 16 -21.27 -5.45 -49.95
N VAL A 17 -20.50 -4.36 -49.89
CA VAL A 17 -19.86 -3.76 -51.07
C VAL A 17 -18.38 -3.52 -50.77
N HIS A 18 -17.58 -3.93 -51.76
CA HIS A 18 -16.12 -4.01 -51.76
C HIS A 18 -15.45 -2.63 -51.81
N GLY A 19 -14.27 -2.56 -51.17
CA GLY A 19 -13.03 -2.03 -51.75
C GLY A 19 -12.95 -0.55 -52.15
N GLN A 20 -12.02 0.15 -51.48
CA GLN A 20 -11.36 1.41 -51.88
C GLN A 20 -12.26 2.65 -51.87
N ASP A 21 -12.18 3.44 -50.78
CA ASP A 21 -11.58 4.78 -50.92
C ASP A 21 -11.51 5.57 -49.59
N LEU A 22 -10.35 6.22 -49.42
CA LEU A 22 -10.11 7.41 -48.58
C LEU A 22 -10.05 7.22 -47.06
N VAL A 23 -8.89 6.72 -46.65
CA VAL A 23 -8.02 7.24 -45.57
C VAL A 23 -8.20 8.74 -45.26
N HIS A 24 -9.29 9.12 -44.61
CA HIS A 24 -9.27 10.25 -43.68
C HIS A 24 -9.11 9.65 -42.30
N ALA A 25 -7.90 9.18 -42.03
CA ALA A 25 -7.47 8.98 -40.67
C ALA A 25 -7.61 10.33 -39.98
N ALA A 26 -8.68 10.50 -39.20
CA ALA A 26 -8.64 11.43 -38.08
C ALA A 26 -7.52 10.92 -37.19
N GLN A 27 -6.30 11.39 -37.46
CA GLN A 27 -5.16 11.18 -36.58
C GLN A 27 -5.61 11.77 -35.25
N PRO A 28 -5.72 10.97 -34.18
CA PRO A 28 -6.04 11.50 -32.87
C PRO A 28 -5.05 12.62 -32.59
N SER A 29 -5.54 13.75 -32.06
CA SER A 29 -4.69 14.88 -31.76
C SER A 29 -3.50 14.43 -30.89
N ARG A 30 -2.35 15.11 -30.96
CA ARG A 30 -1.13 14.75 -30.21
C ARG A 30 -1.37 14.54 -28.71
N VAL A 31 -2.42 15.18 -28.17
CA VAL A 31 -2.85 15.02 -26.77
C VAL A 31 -3.52 13.66 -26.55
N GLU A 32 -4.29 13.17 -27.50
CA GLU A 32 -5.02 11.90 -27.42
C GLU A 32 -4.10 10.68 -27.60
N LEU A 33 -3.07 10.79 -28.45
CA LEU A 33 -2.02 9.77 -28.52
C LEU A 33 -1.21 9.67 -27.21
N ALA A 34 -0.99 10.81 -26.51
CA ALA A 34 -0.29 10.83 -25.23
C ALA A 34 -1.12 10.24 -24.06
N ILE A 35 -2.45 10.21 -24.18
CA ILE A 35 -3.35 9.54 -23.22
C ILE A 35 -3.30 8.02 -23.45
N VAL A 36 -3.22 7.58 -24.72
CA VAL A 36 -3.13 6.16 -25.10
C VAL A 36 -1.76 5.55 -24.78
N ASP A 37 -0.66 6.28 -25.06
CA ASP A 37 0.72 5.84 -24.78
C ASP A 37 1.18 6.16 -23.35
N GLY A 38 0.32 6.83 -22.58
CA GLY A 38 0.54 7.20 -21.20
C GLY A 38 1.74 8.13 -20.93
N ALA A 39 2.34 8.71 -21.97
CA ALA A 39 3.53 9.55 -21.86
C ALA A 39 3.26 10.94 -21.23
N GLY A 40 1.99 11.37 -21.18
CA GLY A 40 1.54 12.58 -20.47
C GLY A 40 1.26 12.34 -18.97
N GLU A 41 0.99 13.42 -18.23
CA GLU A 41 0.61 13.39 -16.80
C GLU A 41 -0.57 12.44 -16.54
N ALA A 42 -1.57 12.41 -17.43
CA ALA A 42 -2.74 11.54 -17.34
C ALA A 42 -2.41 10.03 -17.41
N GLY A 43 -1.25 9.64 -17.96
CA GLY A 43 -0.82 8.25 -18.04
C GLY A 43 0.28 7.86 -17.05
N TYR A 44 0.66 8.78 -16.19
CA TYR A 44 1.72 8.59 -15.20
C TYR A 44 1.41 7.45 -14.23
N GLU A 45 0.21 7.44 -13.64
CA GLU A 45 -0.23 6.38 -12.70
C GLU A 45 -0.22 4.99 -13.34
N ARG A 46 -0.63 4.90 -14.61
CA ARG A 46 -0.59 3.63 -15.37
C ARG A 46 0.84 3.16 -15.58
N ARG A 47 1.77 4.05 -15.97
CA ARG A 47 3.19 3.68 -16.14
C ARG A 47 3.83 3.27 -14.83
N LEU A 48 3.53 3.95 -13.73
CA LEU A 48 4.00 3.55 -12.40
C LEU A 48 3.48 2.15 -12.05
N PHE A 49 2.19 1.88 -12.25
CA PHE A 49 1.61 0.56 -12.00
C PHE A 49 2.21 -0.55 -12.90
N GLU A 50 2.39 -0.31 -14.19
CA GLU A 50 3.04 -1.30 -15.08
C GLU A 50 4.53 -1.51 -14.71
N ALA A 51 5.22 -0.46 -14.28
CA ALA A 51 6.60 -0.56 -13.80
C ALA A 51 6.70 -1.34 -12.48
N THR A 52 5.73 -1.20 -11.56
CA THR A 52 5.75 -1.95 -10.30
C THR A 52 5.52 -3.45 -10.50
N LYS A 53 4.78 -3.86 -11.54
CA LYS A 53 4.63 -5.29 -11.88
C LYS A 53 5.95 -5.99 -12.14
N LEU A 54 6.97 -5.29 -12.65
CA LEU A 54 8.31 -5.85 -12.91
C LEU A 54 9.01 -6.31 -11.62
N TYR A 55 8.59 -5.79 -10.46
CA TYR A 55 9.15 -6.12 -9.15
C TYR A 55 8.34 -7.17 -8.40
N SER A 56 7.20 -7.63 -8.92
CA SER A 56 6.37 -8.65 -8.27
C SER A 56 7.10 -10.00 -8.21
N GLY A 57 7.08 -10.64 -7.04
CA GLY A 57 7.78 -11.90 -6.78
C GLY A 57 9.30 -11.78 -6.66
N LYS A 58 9.82 -10.55 -6.58
CA LYS A 58 11.24 -10.26 -6.28
C LYS A 58 11.42 -9.81 -4.83
N GLU A 59 10.33 -9.68 -4.08
CA GLU A 59 10.33 -9.48 -2.65
C GLU A 59 11.10 -10.60 -1.94
N ASP A 60 12.03 -10.22 -1.07
CA ASP A 60 12.56 -11.14 -0.07
C ASP A 60 11.48 -11.31 1.00
N GLU A 61 10.64 -12.34 0.84
CA GLU A 61 9.58 -12.66 1.79
C GLU A 61 10.10 -12.93 3.20
N ALA A 62 11.39 -13.26 3.36
CA ALA A 62 12.01 -13.43 4.67
C ALA A 62 12.37 -12.09 5.33
N GLN A 63 12.50 -11.00 4.56
CA GLN A 63 12.76 -9.65 5.07
C GLN A 63 11.49 -8.83 5.28
N ALA A 64 10.38 -9.22 4.66
CA ALA A 64 9.11 -8.53 4.80
C ALA A 64 8.39 -8.96 6.08
N TYR A 65 8.20 -8.02 7.03
CA TYR A 65 7.29 -8.22 8.15
C TYR A 65 5.84 -8.03 7.67
N PRO A 66 4.97 -9.07 7.71
CA PRO A 66 3.63 -8.99 7.16
C PRO A 66 2.66 -8.35 8.18
N ASP A 67 2.81 -7.06 8.43
CA ASP A 67 1.99 -6.30 9.39
C ASP A 67 0.48 -6.46 9.12
N TRP A 68 0.07 -6.54 7.85
CA TRP A 68 -1.32 -6.76 7.46
C TRP A 68 -1.89 -8.15 7.83
N LYS A 69 -1.04 -9.15 8.10
CA LYS A 69 -1.49 -10.51 8.52
C LYS A 69 -1.37 -10.74 10.02
N VAL A 70 -0.51 -10.00 10.71
CA VAL A 70 -0.26 -10.21 12.14
C VAL A 70 -1.42 -9.66 12.95
N TRP A 71 -2.20 -10.55 13.57
CA TRP A 71 -3.30 -10.20 14.44
C TRP A 71 -3.06 -10.66 15.88
N ILE A 72 -3.04 -9.70 16.79
CA ILE A 72 -3.01 -9.94 18.23
C ILE A 72 -4.39 -10.40 18.68
N ASP A 73 -4.43 -11.33 19.63
CA ASP A 73 -5.69 -11.77 20.27
C ASP A 73 -6.40 -10.56 20.93
N PRO A 74 -7.67 -10.27 20.57
CA PRO A 74 -8.40 -9.14 21.14
C PRO A 74 -8.50 -9.17 22.67
N SER A 75 -8.47 -10.35 23.29
CA SER A 75 -8.47 -10.48 24.76
C SER A 75 -7.24 -9.87 25.43
N LEU A 76 -6.12 -9.76 24.71
CA LEU A 76 -4.87 -9.16 25.18
C LEU A 76 -4.77 -7.66 24.89
N GLY A 77 -5.79 -7.06 24.23
CA GLY A 77 -5.72 -5.67 23.75
C GLY A 77 -5.37 -4.65 24.83
N ASN A 78 -5.98 -4.76 26.02
CA ASN A 78 -5.70 -3.85 27.14
C ASN A 78 -4.29 -4.02 27.70
N GLU A 79 -3.80 -5.27 27.75
CA GLU A 79 -2.45 -5.58 28.22
C GLU A 79 -1.42 -4.98 27.28
N VAL A 80 -1.56 -5.25 25.97
CA VAL A 80 -0.64 -4.73 24.94
C VAL A 80 -0.67 -3.21 24.90
N ALA A 81 -1.84 -2.57 24.95
CA ALA A 81 -1.92 -1.10 24.94
C ALA A 81 -1.19 -0.47 26.13
N THR A 82 -1.30 -1.08 27.32
CA THR A 82 -0.60 -0.62 28.52
C THR A 82 0.92 -0.80 28.39
N LEU A 83 1.36 -2.00 27.98
CA LEU A 83 2.77 -2.29 27.76
C LEU A 83 3.39 -1.34 26.73
N GLN A 84 2.73 -1.20 25.58
CA GLN A 84 3.17 -0.35 24.49
C GLN A 84 3.31 1.11 24.95
N THR A 85 2.29 1.66 25.61
CA THR A 85 2.33 3.04 26.12
C THR A 85 3.50 3.26 27.08
N ASN A 86 3.71 2.35 28.03
CA ASN A 86 4.78 2.47 29.01
C ASN A 86 6.17 2.38 28.35
N ILE A 87 6.34 1.43 27.42
CA ILE A 87 7.59 1.23 26.67
C ILE A 87 7.88 2.45 25.80
N GLU A 88 6.92 2.91 25.00
CA GLU A 88 7.09 4.07 24.10
C GLU A 88 7.47 5.33 24.87
N ASN A 89 6.78 5.62 25.98
CA ASN A 89 7.10 6.76 26.83
C ASN A 89 8.52 6.68 27.38
N TYR A 90 8.95 5.51 27.84
CA TYR A 90 10.31 5.32 28.34
C TYR A 90 11.35 5.49 27.23
N VAL A 91 11.11 4.93 26.05
CA VAL A 91 12.00 5.08 24.88
C VAL A 91 12.13 6.55 24.50
N GLN A 92 11.02 7.29 24.38
CA GLN A 92 11.03 8.71 24.00
C GLN A 92 11.79 9.57 25.02
N GLN A 93 11.53 9.38 26.32
CA GLN A 93 12.20 10.16 27.36
C GLN A 93 13.70 9.88 27.44
N ASN A 94 14.12 8.62 27.28
CA ASN A 94 15.55 8.27 27.30
C ASN A 94 16.23 8.70 26.01
N SER A 95 15.56 8.61 24.86
CA SER A 95 16.07 9.09 23.57
C SER A 95 16.45 10.57 23.66
N LEU A 96 15.57 11.40 24.24
CA LEU A 96 15.88 12.81 24.47
C LEU A 96 17.14 12.98 25.34
N GLN A 97 17.26 12.23 26.44
CA GLN A 97 18.41 12.30 27.34
C GLN A 97 19.73 11.87 26.67
N PHE A 98 19.69 10.86 25.79
CA PHE A 98 20.85 10.46 24.99
C PHE A 98 21.23 11.53 23.97
N ILE A 99 20.24 12.16 23.30
CA ILE A 99 20.47 13.24 22.33
C ILE A 99 21.07 14.47 23.00
N THR A 100 20.57 14.87 24.18
CA THR A 100 21.06 16.05 24.92
C THR A 100 22.35 15.79 25.67
N GLY A 101 22.85 14.54 25.70
CA GLY A 101 24.03 14.15 26.47
C GLY A 101 23.81 14.09 27.98
N SER A 102 22.57 14.15 28.45
CA SER A 102 22.22 13.88 29.86
C SER A 102 22.45 12.42 30.25
N LYS A 103 22.43 11.52 29.25
CA LYS A 103 22.85 10.13 29.35
C LYS A 103 23.94 9.84 28.31
N ASP A 104 24.86 8.95 28.65
CA ASP A 104 25.95 8.50 27.79
C ASP A 104 25.64 7.11 27.20
N LEU A 105 25.77 6.97 25.87
CA LEU A 105 25.46 5.73 25.16
C LEU A 105 26.38 4.55 25.55
N ASN A 106 27.59 4.80 26.03
CA ASN A 106 28.53 3.74 26.40
C ASN A 106 28.36 3.32 27.87
N LYS A 107 27.94 4.25 28.74
CA LYS A 107 27.85 4.01 30.19
C LYS A 107 26.45 3.65 30.67
N ASP A 108 25.41 4.25 30.06
CA ASP A 108 24.04 4.16 30.56
C ASP A 108 23.16 3.16 29.77
N TRP A 109 23.68 2.57 28.68
CA TRP A 109 22.92 1.68 27.80
C TRP A 109 22.38 0.44 28.51
N ASP A 110 23.21 -0.25 29.29
CA ASP A 110 22.79 -1.46 30.00
C ASP A 110 21.73 -1.17 31.08
N ALA A 111 21.73 0.04 31.65
CA ALA A 111 20.69 0.47 32.58
C ALA A 111 19.38 0.77 31.84
N TYR A 112 19.45 1.40 30.66
CA TYR A 112 18.30 1.62 29.79
C TYR A 112 17.63 0.32 29.35
N VAL A 113 18.42 -0.67 28.89
CA VAL A 113 17.91 -1.98 28.49
C VAL A 113 17.25 -2.73 29.66
N ARG A 114 17.86 -2.70 30.85
CA ARG A 114 17.23 -3.28 32.06
C ARG A 114 15.95 -2.56 32.47
N GLY A 115 15.83 -1.26 32.21
CA GLY A 115 14.61 -0.50 32.44
C GLY A 115 13.46 -1.01 31.57
N LEU A 116 13.72 -1.29 30.30
CA LEU A 116 12.73 -1.88 29.38
C LEU A 116 12.22 -3.25 29.85
N ASP A 117 13.14 -4.09 30.36
CA ASP A 117 12.77 -5.38 30.96
C ASP A 117 11.80 -5.19 32.14
N GLY A 118 12.04 -4.20 33.00
CA GLY A 118 11.16 -3.86 34.13
C GLY A 118 9.79 -3.30 33.72
N LEU A 119 9.67 -2.77 32.51
CA LEU A 119 8.41 -2.26 31.94
C LEU A 119 7.60 -3.36 31.22
N GLY A 120 8.11 -4.60 31.19
CA GLY A 120 7.42 -5.72 30.55
C GLY A 120 7.72 -5.89 29.07
N LEU A 121 8.86 -5.40 28.57
CA LEU A 121 9.25 -5.57 27.16
C LEU A 121 9.22 -7.04 26.72
N LYS A 122 9.67 -7.97 27.56
CA LYS A 122 9.62 -9.42 27.28
C LYS A 122 8.20 -9.89 27.00
N ARG A 123 7.26 -9.49 27.85
CA ARG A 123 5.85 -9.84 27.70
C ARG A 123 5.24 -9.24 26.43
N TYR A 124 5.58 -7.99 26.12
CA TYR A 124 5.16 -7.34 24.88
C TYR A 124 5.64 -8.15 23.66
N LEU A 125 6.93 -8.49 23.62
CA LEU A 125 7.52 -9.27 22.52
C LEU A 125 6.93 -10.68 22.41
N GLU A 126 6.65 -11.36 23.52
CA GLU A 126 6.00 -12.67 23.53
C GLU A 126 4.62 -12.64 22.86
N ILE A 127 3.81 -11.60 23.14
CA ILE A 127 2.48 -11.45 22.54
C ILE A 127 2.62 -11.19 21.03
N GLN A 128 3.54 -10.29 20.64
CA GLN A 128 3.82 -10.02 19.23
C GLN A 128 4.31 -11.26 18.49
N GLN A 129 5.24 -12.01 19.08
CA GLN A 129 5.77 -13.23 18.49
C GLN A 129 4.69 -14.29 18.34
N THR A 130 3.83 -14.46 19.35
CA THR A 130 2.70 -15.39 19.28
C THR A 130 1.72 -15.04 18.15
N ALA A 131 1.48 -13.73 17.92
CA ALA A 131 0.65 -13.28 16.80
C ALA A 131 1.34 -13.54 15.45
N TYR A 132 2.64 -13.30 15.36
CA TYR A 132 3.45 -13.54 14.17
C TYR A 132 3.51 -15.03 13.81
N ASP A 133 3.73 -15.91 14.77
CA ASP A 133 3.84 -17.36 14.55
C ASP A 133 2.54 -17.99 14.03
N LYS A 134 1.39 -17.32 14.24
CA LYS A 134 0.08 -17.72 13.69
C LYS A 134 -0.11 -17.33 12.23
N VAL A 135 0.74 -16.47 11.69
CA VAL A 135 0.63 -16.03 10.28
C VAL A 135 0.97 -17.21 9.36
N PRO A 136 0.05 -17.60 8.44
CA PRO A 136 0.37 -18.58 7.42
C PRO A 136 1.53 -18.09 6.55
N LYS A 137 2.54 -18.95 6.39
CA LYS A 137 3.70 -18.73 5.52
C LYS A 137 3.28 -18.82 4.06
#